data_AF-X1J553-F1
#
_entry.id   AF-X1J553-F1
#
_cell.length_a   1.000
_cell.length_b   1.000
_cell.length_c   1.000
_cell.angle_alpha   90.00
_cell.angle_beta   90.00
_cell.angle_gamma   90.00
#
_symmetry.space_group_name_H-M   'P 1'
#
loop_
_entity.id
_entity.type
_entity.pdbx_description
1 polymer ?
#
loop_
_entity_poly.entity_id
_entity_poly.type
_entity_poly.pdbx_seq_one_letter_code
_entity_poly.pdbx_strand_id
1 'polypeptide(L)'
;AILNSLVANAYVAAHEHGRHVTNATLSSIPLPTLDSDGKRQVGARIQEYRDTVNAGAWERASVTLLEIDALVTAAYRLSDEHERLLLRYFRGSKRPLPEVLAGREYSPARLGEGVTFDELFAITKGWEITNTRRCKLIEKRLRSKLTEAESEELEHLQTLADKRLQLLAPLPTGELDEVLESIHG
;
A
#
# COMPACT_ATOMS: atom_id res chain seq x y z
N ALA A 1 14.02 -2.26 -4.45
CA ALA A 1 12.63 -2.56 -4.04
C ALA A 1 12.58 -3.45 -2.80
N ILE A 2 13.06 -4.69 -2.85
CA ILE A 2 12.95 -5.64 -1.71
C ILE A 2 13.57 -5.10 -0.41
N LEU A 3 14.78 -4.55 -0.46
CA LEU A 3 15.45 -3.98 0.73
C LEU A 3 14.75 -2.74 1.31
N ASN A 4 13.93 -2.05 0.52
CA ASN A 4 13.16 -0.89 0.99
C ASN A 4 11.73 -1.28 1.44
N SER A 5 11.39 -2.57 1.37
CA SER A 5 10.06 -3.06 1.74
C SER A 5 9.82 -3.02 3.25
N LEU A 6 8.55 -3.02 3.65
CA LEU A 6 8.14 -3.08 5.05
C LEU A 6 8.72 -4.29 5.77
N VAL A 7 8.72 -5.46 5.12
CA VAL A 7 9.23 -6.70 5.72
C VAL A 7 10.73 -6.61 5.98
N ALA A 8 11.51 -6.09 5.01
CA ALA A 8 12.94 -5.90 5.17
C ALA A 8 13.26 -4.88 6.28
N ASN A 9 12.53 -3.76 6.31
CA ASN A 9 12.70 -2.74 7.34
C ASN A 9 12.30 -3.25 8.74
N ALA A 10 11.23 -4.05 8.85
CA ALA A 10 10.83 -4.66 10.11
C ALA A 10 11.86 -5.68 10.60
N TYR A 11 12.40 -6.48 9.68
CA TYR A 11 13.44 -7.45 10.00
C TYR A 11 14.68 -6.75 10.57
N VAL A 12 15.14 -5.70 9.89
CA VAL A 12 16.27 -4.89 10.37
C VAL A 12 15.96 -4.27 11.73
N ALA A 13 14.80 -3.65 11.91
CA ALA A 13 14.43 -3.02 13.18
C ALA A 13 14.31 -4.02 14.35
N ALA A 14 13.96 -5.27 14.07
CA ALA A 14 13.86 -6.33 15.08
C ALA A 14 15.22 -6.96 15.44
N HIS A 15 16.19 -6.94 14.53
CA HIS A 15 17.48 -7.63 14.69
C HIS A 15 18.67 -6.69 14.88
N GLU A 16 18.50 -5.39 14.66
CA GLU A 16 19.53 -4.37 14.81
C GLU A 16 19.03 -3.22 15.70
N HIS A 17 19.83 -2.88 16.71
CA HIS A 17 19.55 -1.77 17.62
C HIS A 17 20.53 -0.61 17.44
N GLY A 18 21.50 -0.75 16.53
CA GLY A 18 22.51 0.26 16.22
C GLY A 18 22.11 1.17 15.06
N ARG A 19 22.86 2.27 14.89
CA ARG A 19 22.66 3.23 13.79
C ARG A 19 23.02 2.66 12.40
N HIS A 20 23.76 1.55 12.36
CA HIS A 20 24.26 0.93 11.15
C HIS A 20 23.71 -0.49 11.04
N VAL A 21 23.25 -0.86 9.84
CA VAL A 21 22.83 -2.23 9.53
C VAL A 21 24.07 -3.04 9.14
N THR A 22 24.30 -4.18 9.80
CA THR A 22 25.45 -5.02 9.47
C THR A 22 25.22 -5.82 8.17
N ASN A 23 26.30 -6.15 7.46
CA ASN A 23 26.24 -7.02 6.28
C ASN A 23 25.67 -8.41 6.61
N ALA A 24 25.88 -8.89 7.85
CA ALA A 24 25.34 -10.15 8.34
C ALA A 24 23.80 -10.09 8.42
N THR A 25 23.25 -9.01 9.00
CA THR A 25 21.81 -8.79 9.04
C THR A 25 21.22 -8.64 7.65
N LEU A 26 21.85 -7.85 6.77
CA LEU A 26 21.38 -7.69 5.38
C LEU A 26 21.29 -9.02 4.64
N SER A 27 22.27 -9.91 4.86
CA SER A 27 22.30 -11.24 4.23
C SER A 27 21.27 -12.20 4.82
N SER A 28 20.76 -11.91 6.02
CA SER A 28 19.78 -12.73 6.74
C SER A 28 18.34 -12.28 6.51
N ILE A 29 18.12 -11.15 5.82
CA ILE A 29 16.78 -10.66 5.50
C ILE A 29 16.07 -11.74 4.65
N PRO A 30 14.87 -12.19 5.05
CA PRO A 30 14.11 -13.15 4.26
C PRO A 30 13.80 -12.54 2.89
N LEU A 31 13.96 -13.34 1.83
CA LEU A 31 13.64 -12.92 0.48
C LEU A 31 12.25 -13.43 0.07
N PRO A 32 11.44 -12.62 -0.63
CA PRO A 32 10.12 -13.04 -1.08
C PRO A 32 10.24 -14.06 -2.22
N THR A 33 9.26 -14.95 -2.32
CA THR A 33 9.21 -15.93 -3.41
C THR A 33 8.49 -15.34 -4.61
N LEU A 34 9.25 -14.72 -5.52
CA LEU A 34 8.73 -14.15 -6.76
C LEU A 34 8.91 -15.12 -7.92
N ASP A 35 7.81 -15.50 -8.57
CA ASP A 35 7.85 -16.19 -9.86
C ASP A 35 8.24 -15.24 -11.00
N SER A 36 8.35 -15.78 -12.22
CA SER A 36 8.73 -15.00 -13.40
C SER A 36 7.76 -13.86 -13.70
N ASP A 37 6.48 -14.00 -13.34
CA ASP A 37 5.47 -12.97 -13.58
C ASP A 37 5.53 -11.86 -12.52
N GLY A 38 5.63 -12.22 -11.24
CA GLY A 38 5.84 -11.29 -10.13
C GLY A 38 7.10 -10.46 -10.32
N LYS A 39 8.21 -11.05 -10.80
CA LYS A 39 9.43 -10.30 -11.15
C LYS A 39 9.19 -9.26 -12.24
N ARG A 40 8.44 -9.60 -13.29
CA ARG A 40 8.08 -8.65 -14.36
C ARG A 40 7.18 -7.53 -13.84
N GLN A 41 6.16 -7.85 -13.04
CA GLN A 41 5.24 -6.87 -12.48
C GLN A 41 5.98 -5.87 -11.57
N VAL A 42 6.82 -6.37 -10.66
CA VAL A 42 7.64 -5.51 -9.78
C VAL A 42 8.61 -4.66 -10.61
N GLY A 43 9.27 -5.24 -11.60
CA GLY A 43 10.18 -4.53 -12.50
C GLY A 43 9.51 -3.38 -13.26
N ALA A 44 8.33 -3.63 -13.83
CA ALA A 44 7.55 -2.61 -14.53
C ALA A 44 7.16 -1.44 -13.61
N ARG A 45 6.79 -1.71 -12.36
CA ARG A 45 6.42 -0.66 -11.40
C ARG A 45 7.60 0.13 -10.89
N ILE A 46 8.75 -0.51 -10.72
CA ILE A 46 9.99 0.21 -10.42
C ILE A 46 10.30 1.18 -11.56
N GLN A 47 10.13 0.76 -12.81
CA GLN A 47 10.35 1.63 -13.96
C GLN A 47 9.36 2.80 -13.97
N GLU A 48 8.06 2.54 -13.80
CA GLU A 48 7.02 3.57 -13.71
C GLU A 48 7.28 4.56 -12.56
N TYR A 49 7.72 4.06 -11.40
CA TYR A 49 8.10 4.90 -10.27
C TYR A 49 9.25 5.85 -10.65
N ARG A 50 10.28 5.34 -11.33
CA ARG A 50 11.41 6.17 -11.79
C ARG A 50 10.95 7.21 -12.80
N ASP A 51 10.10 6.83 -13.75
CA ASP A 51 9.60 7.73 -14.78
C ASP A 51 8.73 8.84 -14.18
N THR A 52 7.85 8.50 -13.23
CA THR A 52 6.98 9.46 -12.54
C THR A 52 7.76 10.40 -11.61
N VAL A 53 8.78 9.90 -10.91
CA VAL A 53 9.73 10.73 -10.15
C VAL A 53 10.48 11.69 -11.06
N ASN A 54 11.00 11.21 -12.18
CA ASN A 54 11.73 12.04 -13.14
C ASN A 54 10.84 13.12 -13.78
N ALA A 55 9.56 12.81 -14.00
CA ALA A 55 8.57 13.75 -14.51
C ALA A 55 8.01 14.72 -13.45
N GLY A 56 8.38 14.57 -12.17
CA GLY A 56 7.85 15.38 -11.07
C GLY A 56 6.39 15.07 -10.71
N ALA A 57 5.86 13.93 -11.16
CA ALA A 57 4.49 13.49 -10.87
C ALA A 57 4.42 12.80 -9.49
N TRP A 58 4.69 13.56 -8.43
CA TRP A 58 4.92 13.05 -7.06
C TRP A 58 3.74 12.28 -6.46
N GLU A 59 2.50 12.67 -6.77
CA GLU A 59 1.29 11.96 -6.34
C GLU A 59 1.24 10.56 -6.95
N ARG A 60 1.48 10.44 -8.27
CA ARG A 60 1.53 9.15 -8.93
C ARG A 60 2.70 8.32 -8.43
N ALA A 61 3.88 8.91 -8.28
CA ALA A 61 5.05 8.23 -7.71
C ALA A 61 4.77 7.65 -6.32
N SER A 62 4.02 8.39 -5.48
CA SER A 62 3.61 7.92 -4.15
C SER A 62 2.67 6.71 -4.23
N VAL A 63 1.68 6.74 -5.12
CA VAL A 63 0.78 5.60 -5.35
C VAL A 63 1.56 4.40 -5.90
N THR A 64 2.45 4.60 -6.87
CA THR A 64 3.27 3.53 -7.44
C THR A 64 4.19 2.89 -6.40
N LEU A 65 4.69 3.67 -5.43
CA LEU A 65 5.47 3.13 -4.32
C LEU A 65 4.64 2.20 -3.41
N LEU A 66 3.40 2.57 -3.10
CA LEU A 66 2.46 1.70 -2.37
C LEU A 66 2.15 0.42 -3.16
N GLU A 67 1.99 0.52 -4.47
CA GLU A 67 1.77 -0.63 -5.35
C GLU A 67 2.98 -1.60 -5.33
N ILE A 68 4.20 -1.06 -5.31
CA ILE A 68 5.42 -1.87 -5.18
C ILE A 68 5.44 -2.60 -3.84
N ASP A 69 5.13 -1.91 -2.74
CA ASP A 69 5.11 -2.52 -1.41
C ASP A 69 4.04 -3.61 -1.29
N ALA A 70 2.85 -3.39 -1.86
CA ALA A 70 1.81 -4.40 -1.90
C ALA A 70 2.27 -5.64 -2.68
N LEU A 71 2.87 -5.47 -3.86
CA LEU A 71 3.40 -6.58 -4.66
C LEU A 71 4.51 -7.35 -3.94
N VAL A 72 5.45 -6.64 -3.33
CA VAL A 72 6.57 -7.25 -2.62
C VAL A 72 6.07 -7.98 -1.37
N THR A 73 5.12 -7.41 -0.63
CA THR A 73 4.56 -8.00 0.59
C THR A 73 3.73 -9.23 0.29
N ALA A 74 2.86 -9.18 -0.74
CA ALA A 74 2.09 -10.34 -1.19
C ALA A 74 3.01 -11.53 -1.57
N ALA A 75 4.20 -11.26 -2.09
CA ALA A 75 5.18 -12.28 -2.43
C ALA A 75 5.85 -12.96 -1.22
N TYR A 76 5.72 -12.41 -0.01
CA TYR A 76 6.09 -13.10 1.23
C TYR A 76 5.02 -14.08 1.72
N ARG A 77 3.79 -14.03 1.18
CA ARG A 77 2.67 -14.91 1.57
C ARG A 77 2.46 -14.95 3.08
N LEU A 78 2.48 -13.77 3.70
CA LEU A 78 2.21 -13.63 5.12
C LEU A 78 0.75 -14.01 5.41
N SER A 79 0.46 -14.48 6.63
CA SER A 79 -0.94 -14.59 7.06
C SER A 79 -1.50 -13.20 7.37
N ASP A 80 -2.82 -13.03 7.26
CA ASP A 80 -3.55 -11.81 7.62
C ASP A 80 -3.12 -11.21 8.96
N GLU A 81 -2.85 -12.05 9.95
CA GLU A 81 -2.40 -11.61 11.28
C GLU A 81 -1.04 -10.94 11.22
N HIS A 82 -0.07 -11.55 10.54
CA HIS A 82 1.27 -11.00 10.38
C HIS A 82 1.28 -9.74 9.50
N GLU A 83 0.43 -9.69 8.48
CA GLU A 83 0.23 -8.50 7.67
C GLU A 83 -0.28 -7.32 8.50
N ARG A 84 -1.33 -7.54 9.29
CA ARG A 84 -1.89 -6.52 10.18
C ARG A 84 -0.88 -6.10 11.25
N LEU A 85 -0.09 -7.03 11.78
CA LEU A 85 0.97 -6.73 12.74
C LEU A 85 2.04 -5.82 12.11
N LEU A 86 2.47 -6.12 10.87
CA LEU A 86 3.45 -5.34 10.13
C LEU A 86 2.93 -3.91 9.86
N LEU A 87 1.69 -3.80 9.38
CA LEU A 87 1.06 -2.50 9.12
C LEU A 87 0.86 -1.68 10.39
N ARG A 88 0.49 -2.34 11.50
CA ARG A 88 0.38 -1.70 12.81
C ARG A 88 1.75 -1.21 13.30
N TYR A 89 2.80 -2.00 13.13
CA TYR A 89 4.17 -1.64 13.54
C TYR A 89 4.65 -0.36 12.85
N PHE A 90 4.33 -0.17 11.57
CA PHE A 90 4.73 1.00 10.80
C PHE A 90 3.70 2.13 10.75
N ARG A 91 2.61 2.05 11.51
CA ARG A 91 1.59 3.10 11.54
C ARG A 91 2.20 4.42 12.03
N GLY A 92 1.93 5.53 11.32
CA GLY A 92 2.50 6.85 11.64
C GLY A 92 4.01 6.97 11.41
N SER A 93 4.67 5.91 10.94
CA SER A 93 6.10 5.95 10.63
C SER A 93 6.31 6.61 9.26
N LYS A 94 7.08 7.69 9.25
CA LYS A 94 7.48 8.38 8.02
C LYS A 94 8.52 7.55 7.28
N ARG A 95 8.38 7.46 5.96
CA ARG A 95 9.39 6.85 5.10
C ARG A 95 10.61 7.77 5.00
N PRO A 96 11.85 7.24 5.02
CA PRO A 96 13.06 8.01 4.74
C PRO A 96 13.17 8.26 3.23
N LEU A 97 12.28 9.10 2.71
CA LEU A 97 12.23 9.52 1.31
C LEU A 97 12.82 10.93 1.17
N PRO A 98 13.23 11.34 -0.05
CA PRO A 98 13.59 12.73 -0.32
C PRO A 98 12.49 13.69 0.14
N GLU A 99 12.82 14.93 0.54
CA GLU A 99 11.87 15.89 1.15
C GLU A 99 10.55 16.05 0.41
N VAL A 100 10.56 16.02 -0.93
CA VAL A 100 9.37 16.08 -1.80
C VAL A 100 8.38 14.91 -1.62
N LEU A 101 8.84 13.83 -1.02
CA LEU A 101 8.07 12.64 -0.63
C LEU A 101 8.12 12.39 0.89
N ALA A 102 8.83 13.23 1.65
CA ALA A 102 8.95 13.11 3.10
C ALA A 102 7.60 13.45 3.76
N GLY A 103 7.21 12.65 4.75
CA GLY A 103 5.88 12.72 5.35
C GLY A 103 4.86 11.74 4.75
N ARG A 104 5.23 10.99 3.70
CA ARG A 104 4.43 9.84 3.25
C ARG A 104 4.67 8.65 4.17
N GLU A 105 3.58 8.12 4.71
CA GLU A 105 3.60 7.00 5.65
C GLU A 105 3.76 5.67 4.92
N TYR A 106 4.28 4.69 5.66
CA TYR A 106 4.35 3.31 5.22
C TYR A 106 2.97 2.68 5.04
N SER A 107 2.06 2.96 5.96
CA SER A 107 0.63 2.64 5.91
C SER A 107 -0.12 3.93 6.18
N PRO A 108 -0.90 4.48 5.23
CA PRO A 108 -1.64 5.71 5.46
C PRO A 108 -2.58 5.53 6.66
N ALA A 109 -2.41 6.31 7.72
CA ALA A 109 -3.27 6.30 8.91
C ALA A 109 -4.76 6.43 8.55
N ARG A 110 -5.05 7.12 7.42
CA ARG A 110 -6.37 7.36 6.85
C ARG A 110 -7.16 6.10 6.49
N LEU A 111 -6.48 4.97 6.25
CA LEU A 111 -7.13 3.71 5.87
C LEU A 111 -7.76 2.98 7.07
N GLY A 112 -7.56 3.46 8.30
CA GLY A 112 -8.15 2.91 9.52
C GLY A 112 -7.41 1.68 10.07
N GLU A 113 -7.89 1.13 11.19
CA GLU A 113 -7.36 -0.12 11.74
C GLU A 113 -7.86 -1.31 10.93
N GLY A 114 -6.95 -2.23 10.58
CA GLY A 114 -7.34 -3.56 10.06
C GLY A 114 -7.30 -3.73 8.54
N VAL A 115 -6.79 -2.77 7.76
CA VAL A 115 -6.56 -2.98 6.32
C VAL A 115 -5.46 -4.01 6.08
N THR A 116 -5.73 -5.02 5.24
CA THR A 116 -4.72 -6.02 4.82
C THR A 116 -3.96 -5.53 3.59
N PHE A 117 -2.84 -6.17 3.25
CA PHE A 117 -2.13 -5.82 2.02
C PHE A 117 -2.93 -6.18 0.78
N ASP A 118 -3.75 -7.23 0.84
CA ASP A 118 -4.68 -7.58 -0.23
C ASP A 118 -5.73 -6.50 -0.46
N GLU A 119 -6.29 -5.94 0.60
CA GLU A 119 -7.21 -4.81 0.48
C GLU A 119 -6.49 -3.57 -0.06
N LEU A 120 -5.29 -3.27 0.44
CA LEU A 120 -4.44 -2.18 -0.08
C LEU A 120 -4.12 -2.37 -1.56
N PHE A 121 -3.83 -3.60 -1.98
CA PHE A 121 -3.61 -3.97 -3.37
C PHE A 121 -4.89 -3.78 -4.19
N ALA A 122 -6.03 -4.25 -3.69
CA ALA A 122 -7.34 -4.17 -4.35
C ALA A 122 -7.81 -2.72 -4.55
N ILE A 123 -7.46 -1.80 -3.64
CA ILE A 123 -7.77 -0.37 -3.76
C ILE A 123 -6.72 0.44 -4.52
N THR A 124 -5.54 -0.12 -4.81
CA THR A 124 -4.49 0.55 -5.59
C THR A 124 -4.40 -0.04 -7.00
N LYS A 125 -3.65 -1.13 -7.19
CA LYS A 125 -3.40 -1.80 -8.48
C LYS A 125 -4.59 -2.63 -8.93
N GLY A 126 -5.18 -3.39 -8.02
CA GLY A 126 -6.32 -4.26 -8.29
C GLY A 126 -7.59 -3.49 -8.62
N TRP A 127 -7.59 -2.16 -8.50
CA TRP A 127 -8.80 -1.35 -8.60
C TRP A 127 -9.59 -1.57 -9.89
N GLU A 128 -8.95 -1.64 -11.05
CA GLU A 128 -9.68 -1.87 -12.31
C GLU A 128 -10.44 -3.21 -12.29
N ILE A 129 -9.83 -4.24 -11.69
CA ILE A 129 -10.44 -5.57 -11.52
C ILE A 129 -11.57 -5.49 -10.47
N THR A 130 -11.29 -4.91 -9.30
CA THR A 130 -12.24 -4.67 -8.19
C THR A 130 -13.46 -3.88 -8.67
N ASN A 131 -13.25 -2.79 -9.41
CA ASN A 131 -14.27 -1.90 -9.95
C ASN A 131 -15.07 -2.58 -11.06
N THR A 132 -14.42 -3.33 -11.95
CA THR A 132 -15.12 -4.13 -12.97
C THR A 132 -16.03 -5.17 -12.34
N ARG A 133 -15.56 -5.88 -11.31
CA ARG A 133 -16.38 -6.85 -10.57
C ARG A 133 -17.54 -6.17 -9.84
N ARG A 134 -17.28 -5.03 -9.19
CA ARG A 134 -18.31 -4.22 -8.53
C ARG A 134 -19.40 -3.80 -9.52
N CYS A 135 -19.02 -3.27 -10.69
CA CYS A 135 -19.97 -2.87 -11.74
C CYS A 135 -20.81 -4.06 -12.23
N LYS A 136 -20.20 -5.23 -12.47
CA LYS A 136 -20.93 -6.45 -12.87
C LYS A 136 -21.97 -6.88 -11.83
N LEU A 137 -21.64 -6.82 -10.54
CA LEU A 137 -22.57 -7.17 -9.47
C LEU A 137 -23.68 -6.13 -9.31
N ILE A 138 -23.39 -4.83 -9.49
CA ILE A 138 -24.41 -3.77 -9.51
C ILE A 138 -25.38 -3.99 -10.69
N GLU A 139 -24.86 -4.23 -11.89
CA GLU A 139 -25.69 -4.53 -13.07
C GLU A 139 -26.56 -5.77 -12.84
N LYS A 140 -25.99 -6.82 -12.24
CA LYS A 140 -26.75 -8.03 -11.90
C LYS A 140 -27.85 -7.73 -10.88
N ARG A 141 -27.58 -6.95 -9.82
CA ARG A 141 -28.56 -6.53 -8.82
C ARG A 141 -29.72 -5.73 -9.42
N LEU A 142 -29.44 -4.90 -10.44
CA LEU A 142 -30.45 -4.13 -11.15
C LEU A 142 -31.34 -5.01 -12.04
N ARG A 143 -30.78 -6.10 -12.61
CA ARG A 143 -31.49 -7.01 -13.53
C ARG A 143 -32.17 -8.18 -12.83
N SER A 144 -31.66 -8.63 -11.68
CA SER A 144 -32.05 -9.89 -11.04
C SER A 144 -31.67 -9.90 -9.56
N LYS A 145 -32.23 -10.84 -8.79
CA LYS A 145 -31.86 -11.02 -7.39
C LYS A 145 -30.43 -11.57 -7.27
N LEU A 146 -29.60 -10.95 -6.44
CA LEU A 146 -28.29 -11.48 -6.07
C LEU A 146 -28.46 -12.69 -5.16
N THR A 147 -27.49 -13.61 -5.22
CA THR A 147 -27.33 -14.62 -4.17
C THR A 147 -26.77 -13.99 -2.90
N GLU A 148 -26.91 -14.66 -1.76
CA GLU A 148 -26.40 -14.17 -0.47
C GLU A 148 -24.89 -13.88 -0.55
N ALA A 149 -24.11 -14.84 -1.07
CA ALA A 149 -22.67 -14.69 -1.26
C ALA A 149 -22.28 -13.54 -2.20
N GLU A 150 -23.06 -13.28 -3.26
CA GLU A 150 -22.82 -12.15 -4.16
C GLU A 150 -23.20 -10.81 -3.54
N SER A 151 -24.15 -10.80 -2.59
CA SER A 151 -24.50 -9.61 -1.83
C SER A 151 -23.40 -9.25 -0.84
N GLU A 152 -22.87 -10.23 -0.11
CA GLU A 152 -21.71 -10.07 0.78
C GLU A 152 -20.47 -9.62 0.00
N GLU A 153 -20.20 -10.22 -1.17
CA GLU A 153 -19.11 -9.80 -2.05
C GLU A 153 -19.28 -8.34 -2.51
N LEU A 154 -20.49 -7.95 -2.90
CA LEU A 154 -20.77 -6.57 -3.32
C LEU A 154 -20.56 -5.57 -2.17
N GLU A 155 -20.98 -5.91 -0.95
CA GLU A 155 -20.76 -5.08 0.24
C GLU A 155 -19.27 -4.89 0.52
N HIS A 156 -18.48 -5.97 0.49
CA HIS A 156 -17.03 -5.89 0.63
C HIS A 156 -16.38 -5.00 -0.46
N LEU A 157 -16.80 -5.14 -1.72
CA LEU A 157 -16.29 -4.31 -2.83
C LEU A 157 -16.70 -2.84 -2.71
N GLN A 158 -17.83 -2.54 -2.07
CA GLN A 158 -18.24 -1.17 -1.74
C GLN A 158 -17.35 -0.58 -0.65
N THR A 159 -17.05 -1.34 0.42
CA THR A 159 -16.09 -0.90 1.44
C THR A 159 -14.71 -0.60 0.86
N LEU A 160 -14.22 -1.41 -0.09
CA LEU A 160 -12.97 -1.14 -0.81
C LEU A 160 -13.03 0.14 -1.64
N ALA A 161 -14.19 0.46 -2.23
CA ALA A 161 -14.39 1.71 -2.95
C ALA A 161 -14.28 2.93 -2.03
N ASP A 162 -14.88 2.87 -0.86
CA ASP A 162 -14.83 3.94 0.14
C ASP A 162 -13.40 4.15 0.65
N LYS A 163 -12.67 3.06 0.96
CA LYS A 163 -11.24 3.10 1.33
C LYS A 163 -10.38 3.73 0.24
N ARG A 164 -10.63 3.41 -1.05
CA ARG A 164 -9.93 4.06 -2.16
C ARG A 164 -10.23 5.56 -2.23
N LEU A 165 -11.49 5.95 -2.03
CA LEU A 165 -11.86 7.37 -2.02
C LEU A 165 -11.15 8.11 -0.90
N GLN A 166 -11.04 7.53 0.30
CA GLN A 166 -10.26 8.10 1.41
C GLN A 166 -8.77 8.21 1.08
N LEU A 167 -8.21 7.26 0.32
CA LEU A 167 -6.81 7.30 -0.12
C LEU A 167 -6.54 8.43 -1.13
N LEU A 168 -7.50 8.68 -2.03
CA LEU A 168 -7.38 9.66 -3.12
C LEU A 168 -7.95 11.04 -2.78
N ALA A 169 -8.75 11.14 -1.72
CA ALA A 169 -9.33 12.41 -1.29
C ALA A 169 -8.20 13.38 -0.90
N PRO A 170 -8.27 14.66 -1.33
CA PRO A 170 -7.40 15.67 -0.76
C PRO A 170 -7.62 15.72 0.75
N LEU A 171 -6.56 16.09 1.49
CA LEU A 171 -6.61 16.26 2.95
C LEU A 171 -7.92 16.97 3.34
N PRO A 172 -8.73 16.42 4.27
CA PRO A 172 -9.87 17.17 4.79
C PRO A 172 -9.35 18.50 5.33
N THR A 173 -10.05 19.59 5.04
CA THR A 173 -9.59 20.97 5.23
C THR A 173 -9.02 21.26 6.62
N GLY A 174 -9.44 20.51 7.65
CA GLY A 174 -8.89 20.60 9.00
C GLY A 174 -7.44 20.12 9.18
N GLU A 175 -6.97 19.13 8.39
CA GLU A 175 -5.54 18.72 8.41
C GLU A 175 -4.67 19.64 7.56
N LEU A 176 -5.26 20.38 6.61
CA LEU A 176 -4.56 21.41 5.84
C LEU A 176 -4.16 22.59 6.73
N ASP A 177 -4.99 22.95 7.71
CA ASP A 177 -4.68 24.00 8.68
C ASP A 177 -3.50 23.59 9.58
N GLU A 178 -3.44 22.35 10.08
CA GLU A 178 -2.31 21.85 10.87
C GLU A 178 -1.00 21.80 10.05
N VAL A 179 -1.08 21.40 8.78
CA VAL A 179 0.09 21.39 7.88
C VAL A 179 0.51 22.81 7.53
N LEU A 180 -0.43 23.75 7.31
CA LEU A 180 -0.13 25.16 7.06
C LEU A 180 0.48 25.86 8.28
N GLU A 181 0.03 25.52 9.50
CA GLU A 181 0.64 25.98 10.74
C GLU A 181 2.07 25.44 10.91
N SER A 182 2.33 24.19 10.53
CA SER A 182 3.68 23.60 10.61
C SER A 182 4.70 24.18 9.62
N ILE A 183 4.24 24.86 8.57
CA ILE A 183 5.10 25.52 7.55
C ILE A 183 5.38 26.99 7.91
N HIS A 184 4.55 27.61 8.76
CA HIS A 184 4.72 28.99 9.24
C HIS A 184 5.34 29.09 10.65
N GLY A 185 5.72 27.96 11.26
CA GLY A 185 6.37 27.88 12.58
C GLY A 185 7.89 27.83 12.52
#